data_AF-A0A813ENJ8-F1
#
_entry.id   AF-A0A813ENJ8-F1
#
_cell.length_a   1.000
_cell.length_b   1.000
_cell.length_c   1.000
_cell.angle_alpha   90.00
_cell.angle_beta   90.00
_cell.angle_gamma   90.00
#
_symmetry.space_group_name_H-M   'P 1'
#
loop_
_entity.id
_entity.type
_entity.pdbx_description
1 polymer ?
#
loop_
_entity_poly.entity_id
_entity_poly.type
_entity_poly.pdbx_seq_one_letter_code
_entity_poly.pdbx_strand_id
1 'polypeptide(L)'
;MILSSWLRQAYRRSSGASLEFVAGQYNILAGYLGNNTEPWFLYGPEVCKDRRAQIKRLHVERTPDGKLVNAGWPNYVRGILSPAEQVEVEQVHEEHFSWERRKHRIIEVIRGMDADVPSMVELDHYQTFFKPELDNLGYDAVWCKRPRNTSHDGCCIAWRRSAFELVSHTWVEYSDSFEHEGLKVVKKDRVALLALLQSTHTGDKLCVVSTHLARCPEEACLD
;
A
#
# COMPACT_ATOMS: atom_id res chain seq x y z
N MET A 1 -9.47 10.62 -5.39
CA MET A 1 -10.14 10.24 -6.65
C MET A 1 -9.54 8.91 -7.09
N ILE A 2 -10.13 7.79 -6.69
CA ILE A 2 -9.63 6.44 -7.02
C ILE A 2 -10.23 6.10 -8.40
N LEU A 3 -9.43 6.23 -9.45
CA LEU A 3 -9.75 5.66 -10.75
C LEU A 3 -9.46 4.16 -10.68
N SER A 4 -10.46 3.36 -10.29
CA SER A 4 -10.37 1.90 -10.41
C SER A 4 -10.78 1.48 -11.82
N SER A 5 -9.86 1.56 -12.79
CA SER A 5 -10.01 0.83 -14.04
C SER A 5 -9.43 -0.58 -13.85
N TRP A 6 -10.29 -1.59 -13.75
CA TRP A 6 -9.87 -2.98 -13.65
C TRP A 6 -9.38 -3.48 -15.02
N LEU A 7 -8.18 -4.05 -15.07
CA LEU A 7 -7.61 -4.61 -16.29
C LEU A 7 -8.11 -6.05 -16.48
N ARG A 8 -9.02 -6.26 -17.44
CA ARG A 8 -9.29 -7.61 -17.96
C ARG A 8 -8.06 -8.06 -18.76
N GLN A 9 -7.39 -9.12 -18.32
CA GLN A 9 -6.26 -9.72 -19.02
C GLN A 9 -6.71 -11.03 -19.66
N ALA A 10 -6.66 -11.12 -20.99
CA ALA A 10 -6.94 -12.37 -21.71
C ALA A 10 -5.62 -12.95 -22.22
N TYR A 11 -5.30 -14.19 -21.83
CA TYR A 11 -4.15 -14.92 -22.37
C TYR A 11 -4.63 -15.96 -23.39
N ARG A 12 -4.30 -15.76 -24.68
CA ARG A 12 -4.65 -16.71 -25.75
C ARG A 12 -3.45 -17.56 -26.15
N ARG A 13 -3.63 -18.89 -26.13
CA ARG A 13 -2.70 -19.84 -26.75
C ARG A 13 -2.96 -19.95 -28.26
N SER A 14 -1.95 -20.39 -28.99
CA SER A 14 -2.00 -20.68 -30.42
C SER A 14 -2.64 -22.02 -30.78
N SER A 15 -3.03 -22.87 -29.82
CA SER A 15 -3.45 -24.26 -30.11
C SER A 15 -4.50 -24.89 -29.15
N GLY A 16 -5.35 -24.13 -28.46
CA GLY A 16 -6.36 -24.68 -27.54
C GLY A 16 -7.21 -23.63 -26.82
N ALA A 17 -8.10 -24.07 -25.91
CA ALA A 17 -8.95 -23.20 -25.09
C ALA A 17 -8.10 -22.14 -24.36
N SER A 18 -8.53 -20.88 -24.44
CA SER A 18 -7.81 -19.76 -23.84
C SER A 18 -8.04 -19.67 -22.34
N LEU A 19 -6.97 -19.44 -21.57
CA LEU A 19 -7.08 -19.04 -20.17
C LEU A 19 -7.54 -17.58 -20.08
N GLU A 20 -8.80 -17.38 -19.74
CA GLU A 20 -9.36 -16.07 -19.42
C GLU A 20 -9.51 -15.92 -17.91
N PHE A 21 -9.05 -14.79 -17.38
CA PHE A 21 -9.16 -14.46 -15.96
C PHE A 21 -9.14 -12.95 -15.76
N VAL A 22 -9.60 -12.49 -14.60
CA VAL A 22 -9.55 -11.08 -14.21
C VAL A 22 -8.43 -10.89 -13.20
N ALA A 23 -7.46 -10.05 -13.54
CA ALA A 23 -6.43 -9.62 -12.61
C ALA A 23 -6.88 -8.31 -11.94
N GLY A 24 -6.73 -8.25 -10.62
CA GLY A 24 -7.02 -7.07 -9.84
C GLY A 24 -5.76 -6.48 -9.24
N GLN A 25 -5.67 -5.15 -9.14
CA GLN A 25 -4.59 -4.49 -8.39
C GLN A 25 -5.19 -3.46 -7.44
N TYR A 26 -4.75 -3.45 -6.18
CA TYR A 26 -5.20 -2.46 -5.21
C TYR A 26 -4.07 -2.04 -4.24
N ASN A 27 -3.79 -0.73 -4.18
CA ASN A 27 -2.98 -0.17 -3.10
C ASN A 27 -3.90 0.15 -1.90
N ILE A 28 -3.67 -0.55 -0.79
CA ILE A 28 -4.53 -0.54 0.40
C ILE A 28 -4.42 0.76 1.22
N LEU A 29 -3.27 1.44 1.14
CA LEU A 29 -2.82 2.43 2.12
C LEU A 29 -2.79 1.82 3.54
N ALA A 30 -1.62 1.37 3.99
CA ALA A 30 -1.49 0.69 5.28
C ALA A 30 -2.12 1.50 6.43
N GLY A 31 -2.63 0.81 7.45
CA GLY A 31 -3.22 1.38 8.65
C GLY A 31 -2.40 2.54 9.23
N TYR A 32 -1.10 2.32 9.39
CA TYR A 32 -0.16 3.29 9.96
C TYR A 32 0.32 4.39 8.99
N LEU A 33 0.04 4.26 7.68
CA LEU A 33 0.36 5.29 6.67
C LEU A 33 -0.82 6.24 6.43
N GLY A 34 -2.05 5.76 6.67
CA GLY A 34 -3.27 6.55 6.55
C GLY A 34 -3.53 7.45 7.75
N ASN A 35 -2.81 8.56 7.87
CA ASN A 35 -2.98 9.51 8.96
C ASN A 35 -3.23 10.94 8.44
N ASN A 36 -4.47 11.45 8.54
CA ASN A 36 -4.84 12.77 8.01
C ASN A 36 -4.08 13.93 8.66
N THR A 37 -3.52 13.73 9.86
CA THR A 37 -2.72 14.76 10.53
C THR A 37 -1.41 15.02 9.80
N GLU A 38 -0.93 14.12 8.94
CA GLU A 38 0.31 14.32 8.21
C GLU A 38 0.29 15.56 7.30
N PRO A 39 1.39 16.33 7.19
CA PRO A 39 1.45 17.61 6.47
C PRO A 39 0.99 17.59 5.01
N TRP A 40 1.01 16.43 4.35
CA TRP A 40 0.59 16.27 2.95
C TRP A 40 -0.90 15.93 2.78
N PHE A 41 -1.59 15.53 3.84
CA PHE A 41 -3.04 15.33 3.83
C PHE A 41 -3.72 16.60 4.36
N LEU A 42 -3.92 16.73 5.68
CA LEU A 42 -4.61 17.86 6.31
C LEU A 42 -5.93 18.19 5.61
N TYR A 43 -6.72 17.16 5.29
CA TYR A 43 -8.07 17.34 4.74
C TYR A 43 -9.03 17.85 5.81
N GLY A 44 -10.06 18.59 5.38
CA GLY A 44 -10.97 19.35 6.24
C GLY A 44 -10.88 20.84 5.90
N PRO A 45 -9.87 21.55 6.43
CA PRO A 45 -9.68 22.97 6.18
C PRO A 45 -9.03 23.28 4.83
N GLU A 46 -9.21 24.52 4.34
CA GLU A 46 -8.51 25.02 3.16
C GLU A 46 -7.05 25.40 3.47
N VAL A 47 -6.11 24.49 3.19
CA VAL A 47 -4.67 24.75 3.37
C VAL A 47 -4.04 25.14 2.03
N CYS A 48 -3.89 26.45 1.80
CA CYS A 48 -3.22 26.99 0.62
C CYS A 48 -1.73 26.58 0.56
N LYS A 49 -1.08 26.79 -0.59
CA LYS A 49 0.32 26.39 -0.83
C LYS A 49 1.30 26.97 0.19
N ASP A 50 1.14 28.25 0.54
CA ASP A 50 2.04 28.94 1.47
C ASP A 50 1.90 28.42 2.90
N ARG A 51 0.65 28.25 3.37
CA ARG A 51 0.37 27.61 4.67
C ARG A 51 0.99 26.22 4.71
N ARG A 52 0.81 25.41 3.65
CA ARG A 52 1.35 24.05 3.58
C ARG A 52 2.87 24.04 3.56
N ALA A 53 3.51 24.97 2.87
CA ALA A 53 4.97 25.10 2.86
C ALA A 53 5.50 25.43 4.27
N GLN A 54 4.85 26.34 4.99
CA GLN A 54 5.20 26.68 6.37
C GLN A 54 5.04 25.47 7.31
N ILE A 55 3.92 24.74 7.20
CA ILE A 55 3.66 23.52 7.98
C ILE A 55 4.74 22.46 7.71
N LYS A 56 5.07 22.19 6.44
CA LYS A 56 6.11 21.22 6.08
C LYS A 56 7.47 21.61 6.68
N ARG A 57 7.81 22.90 6.67
CA ARG A 57 9.05 23.42 7.28
C ARG A 57 9.09 23.12 8.77
N LEU A 58 8.01 23.41 9.50
CA LEU A 58 7.94 23.18 10.95
C LEU A 58 7.94 21.69 11.31
N HIS A 59 7.31 20.84 10.48
CA HIS A 59 7.23 19.40 10.71
C HIS A 59 8.60 18.69 10.64
N VAL A 60 9.51 19.17 9.80
CA VAL A 60 10.86 18.60 9.64
C VAL A 60 11.94 19.38 10.38
N GLU A 61 11.57 20.46 11.08
CA GLU A 61 12.49 21.31 11.81
C GLU A 61 13.20 20.51 12.92
N ARG A 62 14.53 20.63 12.99
CA ARG A 62 15.35 19.91 13.96
C ARG A 62 16.19 20.86 14.80
N THR A 63 16.36 20.50 16.06
CA THR A 63 17.34 21.11 16.96
C THR A 63 18.78 20.77 16.51
N PRO A 64 19.82 21.47 17.01
CA PRO A 64 21.21 21.12 16.71
C PRO A 64 21.61 19.69 17.09
N ASP A 65 20.94 19.06 18.07
CA ASP A 65 21.11 17.65 18.44
C ASP A 65 20.28 16.68 17.58
N GLY A 66 19.62 17.16 16.51
CA GLY A 66 18.93 16.35 15.51
C GLY A 66 17.50 15.93 15.87
N LYS A 67 16.98 16.35 17.03
CA LYS A 67 15.60 16.05 17.46
C LYS A 67 14.60 16.96 16.76
N LEU A 68 13.41 16.45 16.47
CA LEU A 68 12.34 17.27 15.89
C LEU A 68 11.89 18.34 16.90
N VAL A 69 11.85 19.60 16.46
CA VAL A 69 11.40 20.74 17.26
C VAL A 69 9.89 20.63 17.52
N ASN A 70 9.11 20.34 16.48
CA ASN A 70 7.66 20.28 16.53
C ASN A 70 7.16 18.83 16.38
N ALA A 71 7.67 17.92 17.21
CA ALA A 71 7.35 16.51 17.12
C ALA A 71 5.86 16.24 17.35
N GLY A 72 5.20 15.59 16.39
CA GLY A 72 3.82 15.12 16.51
C GLY A 72 2.75 16.20 16.31
N TRP A 73 1.57 15.76 15.90
CA TRP A 73 0.37 16.61 15.84
C TRP A 73 -0.05 17.07 17.25
N PRO A 74 -0.55 18.30 17.45
CA PRO A 74 -0.69 19.38 16.47
C PRO A 74 0.51 20.36 16.45
N ASN A 75 1.68 19.99 16.95
CA ASN A 75 2.75 20.95 17.28
C ASN A 75 3.25 21.73 16.05
N TYR A 76 3.38 21.09 14.89
CA TYR A 76 3.86 21.73 13.66
C TYR A 76 2.80 22.57 12.91
N VAL A 77 1.57 22.65 13.43
CA VAL A 77 0.50 23.51 12.87
C VAL A 77 0.08 24.65 13.79
N ARG A 78 0.65 24.74 15.00
CA ARG A 78 0.31 25.80 15.96
C ARG A 78 0.63 27.17 15.37
N GLY A 79 -0.34 28.08 15.44
CA GLY A 79 -0.24 29.42 14.85
C GLY A 79 -0.44 29.48 13.33
N ILE A 80 -0.68 28.34 12.67
CA ILE A 80 -1.01 28.27 11.23
C ILE A 80 -2.44 27.80 11.02
N LEU A 81 -2.85 26.74 11.73
CA LEU A 81 -4.22 26.26 11.78
C LEU A 81 -4.88 26.75 13.08
N SER A 82 -6.09 27.30 12.96
CA SER A 82 -6.93 27.63 14.11
C SER A 82 -7.37 26.36 14.86
N PRO A 83 -7.79 26.45 16.14
CA PRO A 83 -8.31 25.29 16.86
C PRO A 83 -9.50 24.62 16.17
N ALA A 84 -10.37 25.39 15.51
CA ALA A 84 -11.49 24.83 14.74
C ALA A 84 -11.01 24.00 13.56
N GLU A 85 -10.06 24.51 12.77
CA GLU A 85 -9.47 23.76 11.64
C GLU A 85 -8.72 22.50 12.11
N GLN A 86 -8.10 22.52 13.29
CA GLN A 86 -7.45 21.33 13.86
C GLN A 86 -8.49 20.25 14.20
N VAL A 87 -9.62 20.64 14.79
CA VAL A 87 -10.74 19.72 15.06
C VAL A 87 -11.31 19.15 13.76
N GLU A 88 -11.43 19.95 12.70
CA GLU A 88 -11.87 19.46 11.38
C GLU A 88 -10.91 18.38 10.83
N VAL A 89 -9.59 18.59 10.93
CA VAL A 89 -8.59 17.59 10.51
C VAL A 89 -8.75 16.28 11.28
N GLU A 90 -8.97 16.36 12.59
CA GLU A 90 -9.17 15.19 13.47
C GLU A 90 -10.48 14.46 13.17
N GLN A 91 -11.57 15.20 12.90
CA GLN A 91 -12.84 14.62 12.48
C GLN A 91 -12.71 13.87 11.16
N VAL A 92 -12.09 14.49 10.15
CA VAL A 92 -11.82 13.84 8.86
C VAL A 92 -10.91 12.63 9.03
N HIS A 93 -9.93 12.69 9.95
CA HIS A 93 -9.11 11.53 10.28
C HIS A 93 -9.96 10.35 10.74
N GLU A 94 -10.80 10.57 11.76
CA GLU A 94 -11.61 9.52 12.35
C GLU A 94 -12.61 8.93 11.35
N GLU A 95 -13.20 9.76 10.49
CA GLU A 95 -14.24 9.33 9.54
C GLU A 95 -13.69 8.62 8.30
N HIS A 96 -12.48 9.01 7.84
CA HIS A 96 -11.97 8.59 6.53
C HIS A 96 -10.60 7.91 6.55
N PHE A 97 -9.76 8.16 7.55
CA PHE A 97 -8.39 7.66 7.60
C PHE A 97 -8.16 6.58 8.66
N SER A 98 -8.95 6.56 9.72
CA SER A 98 -8.86 5.53 10.76
C SER A 98 -8.99 4.14 10.13
N TRP A 99 -8.09 3.24 10.54
CA TRP A 99 -8.09 1.85 10.04
C TRP A 99 -9.43 1.16 10.30
N GLU A 100 -10.01 1.39 11.47
CA GLU A 100 -11.28 0.80 11.89
C GLU A 100 -12.45 1.16 10.97
N ARG A 101 -12.47 2.38 10.42
CA ARG A 101 -13.48 2.78 9.41
C ARG A 101 -13.13 2.27 8.01
N ARG A 102 -11.86 2.32 7.63
CA ARG A 102 -11.43 1.97 6.26
C ARG A 102 -11.50 0.47 5.97
N LYS A 103 -11.15 -0.38 6.94
CA LYS A 103 -10.96 -1.83 6.72
C LYS A 103 -12.17 -2.51 6.08
N HIS A 104 -13.39 -2.15 6.50
CA HIS A 104 -14.61 -2.71 5.93
C HIS A 104 -14.87 -2.22 4.49
N ARG A 105 -14.62 -0.93 4.22
CA ARG A 105 -14.76 -0.37 2.87
C ARG A 105 -13.75 -1.01 1.90
N ILE A 106 -12.54 -1.28 2.38
CA ILE A 106 -11.48 -1.94 1.60
C ILE A 106 -11.92 -3.35 1.17
N ILE A 107 -12.49 -4.14 2.08
CA ILE A 107 -13.00 -5.48 1.75
C ILE A 107 -14.14 -5.42 0.73
N GLU A 108 -15.06 -4.46 0.86
CA GLU A 108 -16.12 -4.27 -0.15
C GLU A 108 -15.57 -3.87 -1.52
N VAL A 109 -14.50 -3.07 -1.57
CA VAL A 109 -13.79 -2.79 -2.82
C VAL A 109 -13.21 -4.09 -3.40
N ILE A 110 -12.50 -4.89 -2.60
CA ILE A 110 -11.89 -6.17 -3.02
C ILE A 110 -12.97 -7.13 -3.56
N ARG A 111 -14.10 -7.25 -2.87
CA ARG A 111 -15.25 -8.04 -3.33
C ARG A 111 -15.78 -7.51 -4.66
N GLY A 112 -15.97 -6.18 -4.77
CA GLY A 112 -16.49 -5.52 -5.95
C GLY A 112 -15.57 -5.57 -7.18
N MET A 113 -14.27 -5.88 -7.00
CA MET A 113 -13.35 -6.08 -8.13
C MET A 113 -13.71 -7.32 -8.95
N ASP A 114 -14.36 -8.32 -8.33
CA ASP A 114 -14.71 -9.60 -8.94
C ASP A 114 -13.50 -10.26 -9.66
N ALA A 115 -12.29 -10.06 -9.11
CA ALA A 115 -11.05 -10.50 -9.73
C ALA A 115 -10.79 -11.98 -9.43
N ASP A 116 -10.27 -12.74 -10.39
CA ASP A 116 -9.80 -14.10 -10.13
C ASP A 116 -8.45 -14.11 -9.42
N VAL A 117 -7.61 -13.09 -9.67
CA VAL A 117 -6.27 -12.94 -9.10
C VAL A 117 -6.03 -11.50 -8.66
N PRO A 118 -6.51 -11.08 -7.46
CA PRO A 118 -6.19 -9.77 -6.92
C PRO A 118 -4.79 -9.71 -6.27
N SER A 119 -4.03 -8.69 -6.63
CA SER A 119 -2.78 -8.28 -6.03
C SER A 119 -2.99 -7.02 -5.19
N MET A 120 -2.48 -7.03 -3.96
CA MET A 120 -2.60 -5.91 -3.02
C MET A 120 -1.25 -5.50 -2.47
N VAL A 121 -1.00 -4.20 -2.39
CA VAL A 121 0.24 -3.61 -1.83
C VAL A 121 -0.10 -2.64 -0.70
N GLU A 122 0.90 -2.30 0.12
CA GLU A 122 0.71 -1.61 1.40
C GLU A 122 -0.28 -2.34 2.33
N LEU A 123 -0.35 -3.67 2.20
CA LEU A 123 -1.27 -4.49 2.96
C LEU A 123 -0.63 -4.87 4.30
N ASP A 124 -1.04 -4.19 5.37
CA ASP A 124 -0.81 -4.57 6.76
C ASP A 124 -2.01 -5.38 7.30
N HIS A 125 -1.98 -5.77 8.58
CA HIS A 125 -3.03 -6.58 9.22
C HIS A 125 -3.39 -7.89 8.48
N TYR A 126 -2.44 -8.47 7.71
CA TYR A 126 -2.71 -9.65 6.89
C TYR A 126 -3.27 -10.82 7.73
N GLN A 127 -2.56 -11.20 8.79
CA GLN A 127 -2.93 -12.38 9.59
C GLN A 127 -4.24 -12.19 10.35
N THR A 128 -4.49 -10.98 10.88
CA THR A 128 -5.60 -10.73 11.80
C THR A 128 -6.88 -10.28 11.10
N PHE A 129 -6.79 -9.74 9.89
CA PHE A 129 -7.94 -9.18 9.15
C PHE A 129 -8.04 -9.71 7.73
N PHE A 130 -7.06 -9.46 6.86
CA PHE A 130 -7.23 -9.80 5.44
C PHE A 130 -7.28 -11.29 5.16
N LYS A 131 -6.48 -12.11 5.84
CA LYS A 131 -6.47 -13.56 5.62
C LYS A 131 -7.86 -14.19 5.85
N PRO A 132 -8.54 -13.98 6.99
CA PRO A 132 -9.89 -14.53 7.18
C PRO A 132 -10.93 -13.90 6.24
N GLU A 133 -10.84 -12.60 5.93
CA GLU A 133 -11.79 -11.96 5.01
C GLU A 133 -11.63 -12.47 3.57
N LEU A 134 -10.41 -12.67 3.09
CA LEU A 134 -10.14 -13.26 1.78
C LEU A 134 -10.62 -14.71 1.70
N ASP A 135 -10.43 -15.50 2.76
CA ASP A 135 -10.94 -16.87 2.85
C ASP A 135 -12.48 -16.90 2.78
N ASN A 136 -13.15 -16.00 3.52
CA ASN A 136 -14.61 -15.85 3.46
C ASN A 136 -15.11 -15.45 2.06
N LEU A 137 -14.31 -14.71 1.29
CA LEU A 137 -14.60 -14.35 -0.09
C LEU A 137 -14.25 -15.46 -1.11
N GLY A 138 -13.71 -16.60 -0.66
CA GLY A 138 -13.35 -17.74 -1.52
C GLY A 138 -11.96 -17.67 -2.16
N TYR A 139 -11.07 -16.83 -1.61
CA TYR A 139 -9.69 -16.72 -2.05
C TYR A 139 -8.73 -17.48 -1.13
N ASP A 140 -7.74 -18.12 -1.74
CA ASP A 140 -6.49 -18.44 -1.05
C ASP A 140 -5.45 -17.35 -1.36
N ALA A 141 -4.44 -17.20 -0.50
CA ALA A 141 -3.49 -16.09 -0.63
C ALA A 141 -2.10 -16.40 -0.05
N VAL A 142 -1.09 -15.74 -0.64
CA VAL A 142 0.25 -15.60 -0.06
C VAL A 142 0.54 -14.12 0.20
N TRP A 143 1.28 -13.85 1.27
CA TRP A 143 1.69 -12.50 1.64
C TRP A 143 3.14 -12.47 2.08
N CYS A 144 3.84 -11.39 1.72
CA CYS A 144 5.21 -11.14 2.11
C CYS A 144 5.35 -9.72 2.64
N LYS A 145 5.78 -9.61 3.90
CA LYS A 145 6.13 -8.35 4.55
C LYS A 145 7.32 -7.71 3.85
N ARG A 146 7.36 -6.37 3.80
CA ARG A 146 8.60 -5.65 3.46
C ARG A 146 9.71 -5.97 4.49
N PRO A 147 10.99 -6.07 4.05
CA PRO A 147 12.08 -6.56 4.90
C PRO A 147 12.53 -5.58 5.99
N ARG A 148 12.25 -4.27 5.85
CA ARG A 148 12.59 -3.28 6.88
C ARG A 148 11.80 -3.57 8.17
N ASN A 149 12.48 -3.66 9.31
CA ASN A 149 11.89 -4.04 10.59
C ASN A 149 10.71 -3.15 11.02
N THR A 150 10.79 -1.85 10.73
CA THR A 150 9.77 -0.84 11.06
C THR A 150 8.59 -0.83 10.09
N SER A 151 8.68 -1.54 8.96
CA SER A 151 7.53 -1.75 8.09
C SER A 151 6.57 -2.73 8.77
N HIS A 152 5.27 -2.57 8.58
CA HIS A 152 4.25 -3.54 9.03
C HIS A 152 3.40 -4.07 7.86
N ASP A 153 3.62 -3.51 6.69
CA ASP A 153 2.92 -3.79 5.45
C ASP A 153 3.74 -4.69 4.50
N GLY A 154 3.09 -5.13 3.43
CA GLY A 154 3.67 -6.02 2.45
C GLY A 154 2.87 -6.13 1.16
N CYS A 155 3.25 -7.10 0.36
CA CYS A 155 2.54 -7.50 -0.85
C CYS A 155 1.71 -8.76 -0.58
N CYS A 156 0.50 -8.81 -1.11
CA CYS A 156 -0.38 -9.97 -1.10
C CYS A 156 -0.72 -10.35 -2.55
N ILE A 157 -0.67 -11.64 -2.86
CA ILE A 157 -1.27 -12.22 -4.05
C ILE A 157 -2.33 -13.19 -3.56
N ALA A 158 -3.58 -12.95 -3.93
CA ALA A 158 -4.68 -13.87 -3.70
C ALA A 158 -5.22 -14.41 -5.03
N TRP A 159 -5.90 -15.56 -4.98
CA TRP A 159 -6.50 -16.19 -6.15
C TRP A 159 -7.78 -16.94 -5.76
N ARG A 160 -8.76 -16.95 -6.66
CA ARG A 160 -10.02 -17.70 -6.45
C ARG A 160 -9.73 -19.18 -6.42
N ARG A 161 -10.10 -19.83 -5.31
CA ARG A 161 -9.94 -21.28 -5.12
C ARG A 161 -10.66 -22.09 -6.20
N SER A 162 -11.76 -21.55 -6.76
CA SER A 162 -12.49 -22.21 -7.84
C SER A 162 -11.75 -22.21 -9.19
N ALA A 163 -10.82 -21.27 -9.41
CA ALA A 163 -10.17 -21.06 -10.70
C ALA A 163 -8.68 -21.43 -10.71
N PHE A 164 -8.01 -21.34 -9.56
CA PHE A 164 -6.57 -21.55 -9.45
C PHE A 164 -6.16 -22.28 -8.17
N GLU A 165 -5.03 -22.98 -8.26
CA GLU A 165 -4.32 -23.58 -7.14
C GLU A 165 -2.86 -23.08 -7.11
N LEU A 166 -2.27 -23.02 -5.91
CA LEU A 166 -0.87 -22.64 -5.75
C LEU A 166 0.06 -23.81 -6.05
N VAL A 167 0.97 -23.62 -7.00
CA VAL A 167 2.06 -24.58 -7.28
C VAL A 167 3.26 -24.28 -6.40
N SER A 168 3.69 -23.02 -6.38
CA SER A 168 4.81 -22.55 -5.57
C SER A 168 4.77 -21.03 -5.41
N HIS A 169 5.45 -20.51 -4.40
CA HIS A 169 5.68 -19.08 -4.27
C HIS A 169 7.09 -18.83 -3.75
N THR A 170 7.60 -17.65 -4.03
CA THR A 170 8.88 -17.15 -3.52
C THR A 170 8.84 -15.62 -3.48
N TRP A 171 9.87 -15.00 -2.94
CA TRP A 171 10.01 -13.56 -2.95
C TRP A 171 11.45 -13.14 -3.20
N VAL A 172 11.62 -11.92 -3.72
CA VAL A 172 12.91 -11.28 -3.92
C VAL A 172 12.92 -9.96 -3.17
N GLU A 173 13.89 -9.78 -2.28
CA GLU A 173 14.14 -8.49 -1.63
C GLU A 173 14.99 -7.64 -2.56
N TYR A 174 14.53 -6.43 -2.87
CA TYR A 174 15.33 -5.48 -3.60
C TYR A 174 16.44 -4.91 -2.70
N SER A 175 17.59 -4.68 -3.31
CA SER A 175 18.70 -3.97 -2.68
C SER A 175 18.67 -2.53 -3.18
N ASP A 176 18.03 -1.66 -2.42
CA ASP A 176 17.94 -0.25 -2.70
C ASP A 176 19.26 0.39 -2.25
N SER A 177 20.16 0.66 -3.20
CA SER A 177 21.42 1.34 -2.90
C SER A 177 21.39 2.79 -3.34
N PHE A 178 21.77 3.70 -2.44
CA PHE A 178 21.99 5.10 -2.77
C PHE A 178 23.31 5.57 -2.16
N GLU A 179 23.91 6.58 -2.77
CA GLU A 179 25.09 7.25 -2.23
C GLU A 179 24.67 8.50 -1.48
N HIS A 180 25.16 8.65 -0.24
CA HIS A 180 24.98 9.83 0.57
C HIS A 180 26.32 10.22 1.18
N GLU A 181 26.76 11.45 0.92
CA GLU A 181 28.06 11.98 1.40
C GLU A 181 29.27 11.08 1.06
N GLY A 182 29.24 10.42 -0.10
CA GLY A 182 30.31 9.50 -0.54
C GLY A 182 30.26 8.10 0.08
N LEU A 183 29.24 7.79 0.89
CA LEU A 183 29.00 6.45 1.44
C LEU A 183 27.85 5.78 0.69
N LYS A 184 28.09 4.56 0.20
CA LYS A 184 27.05 3.70 -0.38
C LYS A 184 26.24 3.06 0.75
N VAL A 185 24.99 3.49 0.90
CA VAL A 185 24.04 2.89 1.83
C VAL A 185 23.17 1.90 1.07
N VAL A 186 23.22 0.62 1.47
CA VAL A 186 22.30 -0.41 0.96
C VAL A 186 21.17 -0.59 1.96
N LYS A 187 19.96 -0.24 1.56
CA LYS A 187 18.73 -0.54 2.29
C LYS A 187 17.99 -1.66 1.57
N LYS A 188 17.43 -2.58 2.34
CA LYS A 188 16.43 -3.51 1.83
C LYS A 188 15.09 -3.05 2.34
N ASP A 189 14.24 -2.54 1.47
CA ASP A 189 12.94 -2.02 1.88
C ASP A 189 11.79 -2.53 1.02
N ARG A 190 12.07 -2.97 -0.20
CA ARG A 190 11.05 -3.39 -1.15
C ARG A 190 11.16 -4.87 -1.44
N VAL A 191 10.04 -5.46 -1.85
CA VAL A 191 9.95 -6.89 -2.17
C VAL A 191 9.14 -7.08 -3.44
N ALA A 192 9.51 -8.10 -4.21
CA ALA A 192 8.63 -8.71 -5.19
C ALA A 192 8.19 -10.07 -4.68
N LEU A 193 6.87 -10.26 -4.56
CA LEU A 193 6.26 -11.55 -4.26
C LEU A 193 5.88 -12.22 -5.58
N LEU A 194 6.27 -13.49 -5.73
CA LEU A 194 6.00 -14.28 -6.93
C LEU A 194 5.17 -15.51 -6.54
N ALA A 195 4.08 -15.75 -7.25
CA ALA A 195 3.25 -16.94 -7.11
C ALA A 195 3.09 -17.62 -8.47
N LEU A 196 3.43 -18.90 -8.53
CA LEU A 196 3.12 -19.77 -9.65
C LEU A 196 1.78 -20.45 -9.38
N LEU A 197 0.77 -20.06 -10.13
CA LEU A 197 -0.58 -20.60 -10.05
C LEU A 197 -0.81 -21.59 -11.19
N GLN A 198 -1.69 -22.56 -10.96
CA GLN A 198 -2.21 -23.46 -12.00
C GLN A 198 -3.72 -23.32 -12.09
N SER A 199 -4.24 -23.14 -13.30
CA SER A 199 -5.67 -23.12 -13.56
C SER A 199 -6.26 -24.51 -13.31
N THR A 200 -7.32 -24.56 -12.50
CA THR A 200 -8.07 -25.79 -12.22
C THR A 200 -8.86 -26.28 -13.44
N HIS A 201 -9.21 -25.36 -14.35
CA HIS A 201 -10.02 -25.66 -15.54
C HIS A 201 -9.20 -26.14 -16.74
N THR A 202 -8.01 -25.56 -16.95
CA THR A 202 -7.20 -25.81 -18.14
C THR A 202 -5.88 -26.51 -17.85
N GLY A 203 -5.43 -26.51 -16.58
CA GLY A 203 -4.09 -26.95 -16.19
C GLY A 203 -2.96 -25.98 -16.57
N ASP A 204 -3.27 -24.86 -17.25
CA ASP A 204 -2.29 -23.84 -17.62
C ASP A 204 -1.68 -23.19 -16.37
N LYS A 205 -0.40 -22.82 -16.47
CA LYS A 205 0.33 -22.17 -15.37
C LYS A 205 0.46 -20.67 -15.62
N LEU A 206 0.28 -19.89 -14.56
CA LEU A 206 0.39 -18.44 -14.55
C LEU A 206 1.40 -18.02 -13.47
N CYS A 207 2.41 -17.25 -13.85
CA CYS A 207 3.32 -16.62 -12.89
C CYS A 207 2.83 -15.20 -12.60
N VAL A 208 2.44 -14.94 -11.36
CA VAL A 208 1.94 -13.65 -10.89
C VAL A 208 3.01 -13.00 -10.05
N VAL A 209 3.29 -11.73 -10.31
CA VAL A 209 4.27 -10.94 -9.56
C VAL A 209 3.59 -9.71 -8.99
N SER A 210 3.74 -9.52 -7.68
CA SER A 210 3.25 -8.33 -6.96
C SER A 210 4.43 -7.59 -6.35
N THR A 211 4.52 -6.30 -6.65
CA THR A 211 5.56 -5.44 -6.08
C THR A 211 5.09 -3.99 -5.94
N HIS A 212 5.69 -3.26 -5.00
CA HIS A 212 5.50 -1.84 -4.81
C HIS A 212 6.86 -1.14 -4.93
N LEU A 213 7.04 -0.40 -6.03
CA LEU A 213 8.30 0.25 -6.37
C LEU A 213 8.46 1.60 -5.65
N ALA A 214 9.65 2.18 -5.76
CA ALA A 214 9.95 3.51 -5.23
C ALA A 214 8.97 4.55 -5.76
N ARG A 215 8.52 5.45 -4.87
CA ARG A 215 7.59 6.52 -5.26
C ARG A 215 8.28 7.51 -6.21
N CYS A 216 9.53 7.86 -5.88
CA CYS A 216 10.39 8.73 -6.66
C CYS A 216 11.69 8.00 -6.99
N PRO A 217 11.72 7.15 -8.04
CA PRO A 217 12.91 6.36 -8.38
C PRO A 217 14.13 7.24 -8.73
N GLU A 218 13.90 8.48 -9.13
CA GLU A 218 14.94 9.47 -9.45
C GLU A 218 15.57 10.10 -8.19
N GLU A 219 14.90 10.04 -7.05
CA GLU A 219 15.28 10.70 -5.79
C GLU A 219 15.35 9.67 -4.65
N ALA A 220 16.21 8.64 -4.82
CA ALA A 220 16.32 7.50 -3.90
C ALA A 220 16.64 7.87 -2.42
N CYS A 221 17.06 9.10 -2.15
CA CYS A 221 17.33 9.60 -0.80
C CYS A 221 16.08 10.08 -0.03
N LEU A 222 14.92 10.23 -0.70
CA LEU A 222 13.69 10.76 -0.09
C LEU A 222 12.73 9.68 0.45
N ASP A 223 13.06 8.39 0.28
CA ASP A 223 12.29 7.21 0.72
C ASP A 223 12.87 6.51 1.99
#